data_AF-N6SYB2-F1
#
_entry.id   AF-N6SYB2-F1
#
_cell.length_a   1.000
_cell.length_b   1.000
_cell.length_c   1.000
_cell.angle_alpha   90.00
_cell.angle_beta   90.00
_cell.angle_gamma   90.00
#
_symmetry.space_group_name_H-M   'P 1'
#
loop_
_entity.id
_entity.type
_entity.pdbx_description
1 polymer ?
#
loop_
_entity_poly.entity_id
_entity_poly.type
_entity_poly.pdbx_seq_one_letter_code
_entity_poly.pdbx_strand_id
1 'polypeptide(L)'
;MNEPQPDQGAIRAEVLQLISRKDQIEVEMRELAAILSQQNGVGMHEPLVDAEGFPKNSIDTYQVRHARHQIICLQNDHKALMKQIERGLQGYYSASSSDCGMDTQPIRPAARQEFPSFTVAFARVTDVTQDSPADLAGIQAGDQVVEFGSVNSMNFKAITDIATVVQHSEGTQISLKLKRNERFITISLVPKRWAGRGLLGCNIVSI
;
A
#
# COMPACT_ATOMS: atom_id res chain seq x y z
N MET A 1 -34.53 -26.61 -1.57
CA MET A 1 -33.62 -27.35 -2.47
C MET A 1 -32.22 -27.02 -1.97
N ASN A 2 -31.62 -27.89 -1.17
CA ASN A 2 -30.35 -27.61 -0.50
C ASN A 2 -29.22 -28.00 -1.46
N GLU A 3 -28.48 -27.03 -2.00
CA GLU A 3 -27.31 -27.30 -2.83
C GLU A 3 -26.23 -28.00 -1.99
N PRO A 4 -25.57 -29.05 -2.51
CA PRO A 4 -24.48 -29.70 -1.81
C PRO A 4 -23.31 -28.72 -1.72
N GLN A 5 -22.90 -28.37 -0.49
CA GLN A 5 -21.70 -27.56 -0.27
C GLN A 5 -20.49 -28.30 -0.85
N PRO A 6 -19.60 -27.60 -1.60
CA PRO A 6 -18.41 -28.22 -2.16
C PRO A 6 -17.53 -28.78 -1.04
N ASP A 7 -17.18 -30.06 -1.14
CA ASP A 7 -16.26 -30.72 -0.21
C ASP A 7 -14.96 -29.92 -0.13
N GLN A 8 -14.52 -29.53 1.06
CA GLN A 8 -13.34 -28.67 1.26
C GLN A 8 -12.06 -29.26 0.61
N GLY A 9 -11.99 -30.58 0.49
CA GLY A 9 -10.92 -31.27 -0.23
C GLY A 9 -10.89 -30.98 -1.73
N ALA A 10 -12.06 -30.79 -2.37
CA ALA A 10 -12.17 -30.44 -3.78
C ALA A 10 -11.69 -29.00 -4.04
N ILE A 11 -12.07 -28.05 -3.17
CA ILE A 11 -11.62 -26.64 -3.26
C ILE A 11 -10.09 -26.57 -3.13
N ARG A 12 -9.53 -27.31 -2.17
CA ARG A 12 -8.07 -27.37 -1.99
C ARG A 12 -7.37 -27.94 -3.22
N ALA A 13 -7.90 -29.01 -3.80
CA ALA A 13 -7.33 -29.62 -5.01
C ALA A 13 -7.38 -28.65 -6.20
N GLU A 14 -8.49 -27.94 -6.39
CA GLU A 14 -8.65 -26.91 -7.43
C GLU A 14 -7.64 -25.76 -7.24
N VAL A 15 -7.50 -25.24 -6.02
CA VAL A 15 -6.52 -24.18 -5.71
C VAL A 15 -5.09 -24.64 -6.00
N LEU A 16 -4.73 -25.88 -5.66
CA LEU A 16 -3.41 -26.43 -5.98
C LEU A 16 -3.15 -26.54 -7.48
N GLN A 17 -4.18 -26.91 -8.27
CA GLN A 17 -4.08 -26.92 -9.73
C GLN A 17 -3.89 -25.50 -10.29
N LEU A 18 -4.62 -24.52 -9.78
CA LEU A 18 -4.47 -23.12 -10.17
C LEU A 18 -3.07 -22.58 -9.84
N ILE A 19 -2.48 -22.97 -8.70
CA ILE A 19 -1.10 -22.60 -8.34
C ILE A 19 -0.11 -23.22 -9.32
N SER A 20 -0.25 -24.51 -9.65
CA SER A 20 0.62 -25.16 -10.63
C SER A 20 0.51 -24.49 -12.01
N ARG A 21 -0.70 -24.11 -12.42
CA ARG A 21 -0.92 -23.39 -13.68
C ARG A 21 -0.30 -21.98 -13.66
N LYS A 22 -0.39 -21.27 -12.53
CA LYS A 22 0.26 -19.98 -12.31
C LYS A 22 1.78 -20.11 -12.45
N ASP A 23 2.39 -21.13 -11.86
CA ASP A 23 3.84 -21.35 -11.94
C ASP A 23 4.29 -21.65 -13.39
N GLN A 24 3.50 -22.40 -14.17
CA GLN A 24 3.78 -22.62 -15.59
C GLN A 24 3.79 -21.32 -16.39
N ILE A 25 2.79 -20.47 -16.17
CA ILE A 25 2.69 -19.16 -16.84
C ILE A 25 3.87 -18.25 -16.43
N GLU A 26 4.31 -18.30 -15.18
CA GLU A 26 5.49 -17.55 -14.73
C GLU A 26 6.79 -18.02 -15.40
N VAL A 27 6.92 -19.32 -15.68
CA VAL A 27 8.05 -19.86 -16.45
C VAL A 27 7.98 -19.38 -17.90
N GLU A 28 6.83 -19.51 -18.57
CA GLU A 28 6.62 -19.04 -19.95
C GLU A 28 6.91 -17.53 -20.08
N MET A 29 6.41 -16.71 -19.14
CA MET A 29 6.70 -15.28 -19.11
C MET A 29 8.20 -15.00 -18.96
N ARG A 30 8.91 -15.78 -18.15
CA ARG A 30 10.36 -15.63 -17.94
C ARG A 30 11.16 -15.97 -19.20
N GLU A 31 10.76 -17.00 -19.92
CA GLU A 31 11.37 -17.39 -21.20
C GLU A 31 11.21 -16.28 -22.25
N LEU A 32 9.99 -15.75 -22.40
CA LEU A 32 9.72 -14.63 -23.31
C LEU A 32 10.47 -13.36 -22.89
N ALA A 33 10.57 -13.09 -21.59
CA ALA A 33 11.35 -11.97 -21.08
C ALA A 33 12.85 -12.13 -21.36
N ALA A 34 13.37 -13.37 -21.33
CA ALA A 34 14.76 -13.65 -21.69
C ALA A 34 15.03 -13.34 -23.17
N ILE A 35 14.10 -13.66 -24.07
CA ILE A 35 14.19 -13.32 -25.50
C ILE A 35 14.28 -11.80 -25.68
N LEU A 36 13.43 -11.03 -24.97
CA LEU A 36 13.48 -9.57 -25.00
C LEU A 36 14.82 -9.02 -24.46
N SER A 37 15.36 -9.63 -23.40
CA SER A 37 16.63 -9.19 -22.80
C SER A 37 17.86 -9.46 -23.68
N GLN A 38 17.81 -10.48 -24.56
CA GLN A 38 18.88 -10.77 -25.52
C GLN A 38 18.92 -9.80 -26.70
N GLN A 39 17.80 -9.14 -27.00
CA GLN A 39 17.71 -8.15 -28.07
C GLN A 39 18.06 -6.77 -27.49
N ASN A 40 19.37 -6.48 -27.46
CA ASN A 40 19.99 -5.29 -26.85
C ASN A 40 19.12 -4.02 -26.89
N GLY A 41 18.78 -3.51 -25.70
CA GLY A 41 18.28 -2.14 -25.52
C GLY A 41 16.82 -1.92 -25.94
N VAL A 42 15.96 -2.94 -25.81
CA VAL A 42 14.52 -2.79 -26.01
C VAL A 42 13.77 -3.45 -24.85
N GLY A 43 13.39 -2.65 -23.85
CA GLY A 43 12.56 -3.10 -22.73
C GLY A 43 11.13 -3.47 -23.15
N MET A 44 10.23 -3.72 -22.19
CA MET A 44 8.82 -4.04 -22.50
C MET A 44 8.03 -2.86 -23.11
N HIS A 45 8.45 -1.63 -22.82
CA HIS A 45 7.72 -0.39 -23.14
C HIS A 45 8.47 0.56 -24.10
N GLU A 46 9.64 0.17 -24.58
CA GLU A 46 10.51 1.05 -25.36
C GLU A 46 10.06 1.17 -26.85
N PRO A 47 10.19 2.33 -27.50
CA PRO A 47 9.85 2.47 -28.92
C PRO A 47 10.72 1.56 -29.81
N LEU A 48 10.06 0.90 -30.78
CA LEU A 48 10.71 0.04 -31.79
C LEU A 48 11.20 0.82 -33.02
N VAL A 49 10.98 2.13 -33.02
CA VAL A 49 11.34 3.04 -34.10
C VAL A 49 12.47 3.96 -33.63
N ASP A 50 13.28 4.42 -34.56
CA ASP A 50 14.27 5.46 -34.32
C ASP A 50 13.64 6.87 -34.27
N ALA A 51 14.48 7.90 -34.12
CA ALA A 51 14.05 9.30 -34.07
C ALA A 51 13.47 9.80 -35.41
N GLU A 52 13.72 9.08 -36.51
CA GLU A 52 13.23 9.41 -37.85
C GLU A 52 11.95 8.64 -38.21
N GLY A 53 11.50 7.72 -37.33
CA GLY A 53 10.27 6.96 -37.49
C GLY A 53 10.44 5.64 -38.25
N PHE A 54 11.67 5.20 -38.50
CA PHE A 54 11.96 3.94 -39.19
C PHE A 54 12.21 2.79 -38.21
N PRO A 55 11.90 1.53 -38.59
CA PRO A 55 12.21 0.36 -37.78
C PRO A 55 13.72 0.27 -37.50
N LYS A 56 14.11 0.11 -36.24
CA LYS A 56 15.52 -0.04 -35.88
C LYS A 56 16.13 -1.28 -36.53
N ASN A 57 17.12 -1.11 -37.39
CA ASN A 57 17.80 -2.21 -38.10
C ASN A 57 18.55 -3.17 -37.15
N SER A 58 18.90 -2.72 -35.95
CA SER A 58 19.63 -3.52 -34.96
C SER A 58 18.75 -4.52 -34.21
N ILE A 59 17.42 -4.46 -34.38
CA ILE A 59 16.45 -5.22 -33.58
C ILE A 59 15.44 -5.91 -34.52
N ASP A 60 15.12 -7.16 -34.20
CA ASP A 60 14.02 -7.86 -34.84
C ASP A 60 12.67 -7.36 -34.28
N THR A 61 12.11 -6.36 -34.95
CA THR A 61 10.84 -5.73 -34.55
C THR A 61 9.66 -6.70 -34.50
N TYR A 62 9.69 -7.76 -35.30
CA TYR A 62 8.65 -8.78 -35.32
C TYR A 62 8.70 -9.62 -34.04
N GLN A 63 9.88 -10.13 -33.70
CA GLN A 63 10.06 -10.95 -32.49
C GLN A 63 9.77 -10.16 -31.22
N VAL A 64 10.23 -8.91 -31.14
CA VAL A 64 9.91 -8.06 -29.98
C VAL A 64 8.40 -7.84 -29.87
N ARG A 65 7.73 -7.50 -30.97
CA ARG A 65 6.27 -7.26 -30.95
C ARG A 65 5.52 -8.51 -30.50
N HIS A 66 5.90 -9.67 -31.03
CA HIS A 66 5.25 -10.95 -30.70
C HIS A 66 5.47 -11.30 -29.23
N ALA A 67 6.72 -11.26 -28.76
CA ALA A 67 7.05 -11.53 -27.36
C ALA A 67 6.34 -10.56 -26.40
N ARG A 68 6.32 -9.25 -26.71
CA ARG A 68 5.60 -8.26 -25.90
C ARG A 68 4.10 -8.57 -25.83
N HIS A 69 3.49 -8.88 -26.97
CA HIS A 69 2.07 -9.20 -27.00
C HIS A 69 1.77 -10.45 -26.15
N GLN A 70 2.57 -11.51 -26.30
CA GLN A 70 2.41 -12.74 -25.53
C GLN A 70 2.56 -12.51 -24.03
N ILE A 71 3.58 -11.76 -23.60
CA ILE A 71 3.78 -11.42 -22.19
C ILE A 71 2.57 -10.65 -21.64
N ILE A 72 2.01 -9.70 -22.38
CA ILE A 72 0.82 -8.94 -21.93
C ILE A 72 -0.38 -9.88 -21.76
N CYS A 73 -0.60 -10.79 -22.71
CA CYS A 73 -1.67 -11.79 -22.61
C CYS A 73 -1.48 -12.69 -21.38
N LEU A 74 -0.27 -13.25 -21.20
CA LEU A 74 0.06 -14.10 -20.05
C LEU A 74 -0.04 -13.36 -18.72
N GLN A 75 0.35 -12.08 -18.65
CA GLN A 75 0.19 -11.25 -17.45
C GLN A 75 -1.28 -11.04 -17.09
N ASN A 76 -2.15 -10.81 -18.09
CA ASN A 76 -3.58 -10.68 -17.86
C ASN A 76 -4.19 -12.00 -17.38
N ASP A 77 -3.77 -13.12 -17.96
CA ASP A 77 -4.22 -14.46 -17.55
C ASP A 77 -3.73 -14.80 -16.14
N HIS A 78 -2.47 -14.50 -15.82
CA HIS A 78 -1.90 -14.66 -14.47
C HIS A 78 -2.68 -13.86 -13.44
N LYS A 79 -3.03 -12.60 -13.75
CA LYS A 79 -3.87 -11.77 -12.91
C LYS A 79 -5.28 -12.35 -12.73
N ALA A 80 -5.86 -12.96 -13.76
CA ALA A 80 -7.16 -13.62 -13.68
C ALA A 80 -7.10 -14.89 -12.81
N LEU A 81 -6.05 -15.70 -12.95
CA LEU A 81 -5.80 -16.89 -12.11
C LEU A 81 -5.57 -16.51 -10.66
N MET A 82 -4.79 -15.47 -10.38
CA MET A 82 -4.56 -14.99 -9.01
C MET A 82 -5.88 -14.62 -8.31
N LYS A 83 -6.82 -13.97 -9.02
CA LYS A 83 -8.17 -13.70 -8.52
C LYS A 83 -9.02 -14.96 -8.31
N GLN A 84 -8.79 -16.02 -9.08
CA GLN A 84 -9.47 -17.31 -8.86
C GLN A 84 -8.91 -18.01 -7.63
N ILE A 85 -7.59 -18.01 -7.46
CA ILE A 85 -6.90 -18.55 -6.26
C ILE A 85 -7.39 -17.82 -5.01
N GLU A 86 -7.43 -16.49 -5.04
CA GLU A 86 -7.93 -15.67 -3.93
C GLU A 86 -9.35 -16.06 -3.53
N ARG A 87 -10.26 -16.19 -4.50
CA ARG A 87 -11.66 -16.63 -4.24
C ARG A 87 -11.74 -18.04 -3.66
N GLY A 88 -10.96 -18.98 -4.20
CA GLY A 88 -10.91 -20.36 -3.70
C GLY A 88 -10.38 -20.44 -2.26
N LEU A 89 -9.31 -19.70 -1.96
CA LEU A 89 -8.76 -19.59 -0.61
C LEU A 89 -9.74 -18.90 0.34
N GLN A 90 -10.35 -17.79 -0.07
CA GLN A 90 -11.34 -17.09 0.75
C GLN A 90 -12.54 -18.00 1.05
N GLY A 91 -13.01 -18.80 0.09
CA GLY A 91 -14.06 -19.79 0.33
C GLY A 91 -13.64 -20.88 1.32
N TYR A 92 -12.40 -21.38 1.21
CA TYR A 92 -11.83 -22.37 2.12
C TYR A 92 -11.67 -21.82 3.55
N TYR A 93 -11.15 -20.60 3.69
CA TYR A 93 -10.99 -19.93 4.98
C TYR A 93 -12.33 -19.52 5.56
N SER A 94 -13.27 -18.98 4.78
CA SER A 94 -14.61 -18.59 5.27
C SER A 94 -15.40 -19.78 5.82
N ALA A 95 -15.27 -20.96 5.19
CA ALA A 95 -15.91 -22.19 5.67
C ALA A 95 -15.24 -22.76 6.94
N SER A 96 -13.97 -22.44 7.20
CA SER A 96 -13.26 -22.82 8.43
C SER A 96 -13.28 -21.72 9.50
N SER A 97 -13.58 -20.47 9.14
CA SER A 97 -13.63 -19.28 9.99
C SER A 97 -15.05 -18.85 10.36
N SER A 98 -15.97 -19.81 10.55
CA SER A 98 -17.26 -19.53 11.20
C SER A 98 -17.12 -19.09 12.68
N ASP A 99 -15.88 -18.90 13.15
CA ASP A 99 -15.52 -18.21 14.39
C ASP A 99 -14.47 -17.11 14.10
N CYS A 100 -14.82 -16.10 13.30
CA CYS A 100 -14.45 -14.69 13.55
C CYS A 100 -15.07 -13.80 12.46
N GLY A 101 -16.01 -12.94 12.85
CA GLY A 101 -16.64 -12.00 11.93
C GLY A 101 -15.70 -10.85 11.54
N MET A 102 -15.52 -10.64 10.23
CA MET A 102 -15.15 -9.33 9.69
C MET A 102 -15.98 -8.99 8.46
N ASP A 103 -16.66 -7.85 8.61
CA ASP A 103 -17.56 -7.15 7.69
C ASP A 103 -16.87 -6.88 6.34
N THR A 104 -17.43 -7.44 5.26
CA THR A 104 -16.97 -7.18 3.89
C THR A 104 -17.89 -6.12 3.27
N GLN A 105 -17.49 -4.85 3.34
CA GLN A 105 -18.17 -3.77 2.63
C GLN A 105 -17.69 -3.69 1.16
N PRO A 106 -18.59 -3.42 0.19
CA PRO A 106 -18.27 -3.44 -1.22
C PRO A 106 -17.41 -2.24 -1.67
N ILE A 107 -16.43 -2.56 -2.51
CA ILE A 107 -15.37 -1.69 -3.02
C ILE A 107 -15.94 -0.64 -3.99
N ARG A 108 -15.68 0.64 -3.70
CA ARG A 108 -15.92 1.80 -4.57
C ARG A 108 -14.55 2.34 -5.03
N PRO A 109 -14.28 2.56 -6.33
CA PRO A 109 -12.94 2.86 -6.78
C PRO A 109 -12.70 4.37 -6.74
N ALA A 110 -11.99 4.86 -5.74
CA ALA A 110 -11.33 6.17 -5.80
C ALA A 110 -10.18 6.22 -4.79
N ALA A 111 -8.98 5.92 -5.29
CA ALA A 111 -7.69 6.41 -4.81
C ALA A 111 -7.57 6.77 -3.32
N ARG A 112 -7.14 5.80 -2.49
CA ARG A 112 -6.20 6.08 -1.40
C ARG A 112 -5.45 4.80 -1.08
N GLN A 113 -4.13 4.85 -1.22
CA GLN A 113 -3.22 3.76 -0.87
C GLN A 113 -3.43 3.36 0.59
N GLU A 114 -3.46 2.05 0.81
CA GLU A 114 -3.41 1.43 2.13
C GLU A 114 -2.15 1.88 2.87
N PHE A 115 -2.31 2.26 4.14
CA PHE A 115 -1.22 2.22 5.09
C PHE A 115 -1.60 1.22 6.17
N PRO A 116 -0.61 0.47 6.72
CA PRO A 116 -0.85 -0.46 7.81
C PRO A 116 -1.58 0.28 8.93
N SER A 117 -2.61 -0.36 9.46
CA SER A 117 -3.30 0.07 10.66
C SER A 117 -2.33 0.04 11.83
N PHE A 118 -1.50 1.08 11.98
CA PHE A 118 -0.85 1.37 13.24
C PHE A 118 -1.98 1.69 14.21
N THR A 119 -2.39 0.72 15.01
CA THR A 119 -3.50 0.87 15.96
C THR A 119 -3.00 1.27 17.35
N VAL A 120 -1.69 1.21 17.56
CA VAL A 120 -1.04 1.49 18.85
C VAL A 120 -0.65 2.96 18.88
N ALA A 121 -1.33 3.74 19.71
CA ALA A 121 -0.86 5.08 20.03
C ALA A 121 0.42 4.97 20.86
N PHE A 122 1.40 5.84 20.59
CA PHE A 122 2.68 5.88 21.32
C PHE A 122 2.83 7.14 22.17
N ALA A 123 2.00 8.16 21.91
CA ALA A 123 2.01 9.39 22.69
C ALA A 123 0.60 9.94 22.88
N ARG A 124 0.44 10.84 23.87
CA ARG A 124 -0.81 11.54 24.16
C ARG A 124 -0.52 13.02 24.35
N VAL A 125 -1.41 13.85 23.83
CA VAL A 125 -1.38 15.31 24.01
C VAL A 125 -1.99 15.64 25.38
N THR A 126 -1.26 16.34 26.24
CA THR A 126 -1.76 16.77 27.56
C THR A 126 -2.36 18.16 27.50
N ASP A 127 -1.67 19.09 26.86
CA ASP A 127 -2.07 20.49 26.77
C ASP A 127 -1.75 21.06 25.39
N VAL A 128 -2.61 21.96 24.92
CA VAL A 128 -2.45 22.70 23.67
C VAL A 128 -2.62 24.19 23.97
N THR A 129 -1.67 25.02 23.53
CA THR A 129 -1.76 26.47 23.72
C THR A 129 -2.65 27.08 22.64
N GLN A 130 -3.53 28.01 23.01
CA GLN A 130 -4.34 28.76 22.06
C GLN A 130 -3.46 29.56 21.08
N ASP A 131 -3.91 29.71 19.84
CA ASP A 131 -3.16 30.37 18.74
C ASP A 131 -1.85 29.68 18.34
N SER A 132 -1.61 28.46 18.85
CA SER A 132 -0.44 27.67 18.45
C SER A 132 -0.64 26.95 17.11
N PRO A 133 0.45 26.57 16.42
CA PRO A 133 0.36 25.75 15.20
C PRO A 133 -0.42 24.44 15.41
N ALA A 134 -0.34 23.84 16.60
CA ALA A 134 -1.10 22.66 16.98
C ALA A 134 -2.61 22.93 17.10
N ASP A 135 -3.00 24.05 17.70
CA ASP A 135 -4.39 24.48 17.83
C ASP A 135 -5.01 24.79 16.45
N LEU A 136 -4.28 25.52 15.60
CA LEU A 136 -4.68 25.80 14.22
C LEU A 136 -4.81 24.54 13.37
N ALA A 137 -4.06 23.48 13.69
CA ALA A 137 -4.18 22.17 13.06
C ALA A 137 -5.35 21.32 13.61
N GLY A 138 -6.03 21.79 14.67
CA GLY A 138 -7.17 21.10 15.28
C GLY A 138 -6.79 20.02 16.29
N ILE A 139 -5.56 20.06 16.83
CA ILE A 139 -5.11 19.17 17.91
C ILE A 139 -5.80 19.60 19.21
N GLN A 140 -6.31 18.63 19.96
CA GLN A 140 -6.94 18.86 21.26
C GLN A 140 -6.20 18.11 22.37
N ALA A 141 -6.30 18.64 23.59
CA ALA A 141 -5.85 17.95 24.79
C ALA A 141 -6.61 16.62 24.94
N GLY A 142 -5.89 15.53 25.20
CA GLY A 142 -6.43 14.17 25.28
C GLY A 142 -6.28 13.34 24.01
N ASP A 143 -5.86 13.94 22.89
CA ASP A 143 -5.63 13.20 21.64
C ASP A 143 -4.46 12.23 21.77
N GLN A 144 -4.65 11.00 21.28
CA GLN A 144 -3.62 9.97 21.24
C GLN A 144 -2.93 9.98 19.87
N VAL A 145 -1.62 10.20 19.83
CA VAL A 145 -0.83 10.22 18.60
C VAL A 145 -0.47 8.80 18.19
N VAL A 146 -0.86 8.45 16.98
CA VAL A 146 -0.63 7.14 16.37
C VAL A 146 0.51 7.20 15.34
N GLU A 147 0.54 8.28 14.56
CA GLU A 147 1.57 8.53 13.55
C GLU A 147 1.86 10.02 13.48
N PHE A 148 3.13 10.38 13.49
CA PHE A 148 3.61 11.75 13.38
C PHE A 148 4.61 11.85 12.23
N GLY A 149 4.13 12.18 11.02
CA GLY A 149 4.98 12.27 9.83
C GLY A 149 5.77 10.98 9.59
N SER A 150 7.09 11.05 9.77
CA SER A 150 8.00 9.90 9.64
C SER A 150 8.14 9.05 10.91
N VAL A 151 7.59 9.50 12.03
CA VAL A 151 7.63 8.79 13.32
C VAL A 151 6.34 8.00 13.52
N ASN A 152 6.49 6.72 13.83
CA ASN A 152 5.41 5.78 14.10
C ASN A 152 5.74 4.95 15.34
N SER A 153 4.79 4.15 15.82
CA SER A 153 4.93 3.36 17.06
C SER A 153 6.08 2.35 17.01
N MET A 154 6.57 1.98 15.82
CA MET A 154 7.74 1.11 15.65
C MET A 154 9.07 1.86 15.76
N ASN A 155 9.13 3.14 15.36
CA ASN A 155 10.36 3.93 15.35
C ASN A 155 10.49 4.86 16.56
N PHE A 156 9.39 5.13 17.26
CA PHE A 156 9.36 6.01 18.41
C PHE A 156 10.20 5.46 19.57
N LYS A 157 11.30 6.15 19.91
CA LYS A 157 12.14 5.84 21.08
C LYS A 157 11.93 6.86 22.19
N ALA A 158 11.90 8.15 21.83
CA ALA A 158 11.69 9.23 22.79
C ALA A 158 10.94 10.41 22.17
N ILE A 159 10.34 11.26 23.02
CA ILE A 159 9.63 12.49 22.62
C ILE A 159 10.57 13.45 21.85
N THR A 160 11.88 13.38 22.10
CA THR A 160 12.92 14.11 21.37
C THR A 160 12.96 13.81 19.87
N ASP A 161 12.54 12.61 19.44
CA ASP A 161 12.50 12.24 18.02
C ASP A 161 11.45 13.08 17.27
N ILE A 162 10.28 13.29 17.90
CA ILE A 162 9.21 14.16 17.37
C ILE A 162 9.74 15.59 17.24
N ALA A 163 10.40 16.11 18.28
CA ALA A 163 10.96 17.46 18.27
C ALA A 163 11.99 17.65 17.16
N THR A 164 12.84 16.64 16.92
CA THR A 164 13.86 16.65 15.86
C THR A 164 13.24 16.66 14.47
N VAL A 165 12.21 15.85 14.23
CA VAL A 165 11.49 15.80 12.94
C VAL A 165 10.80 17.12 12.64
N VAL A 166 10.20 17.74 13.66
CA VAL A 166 9.54 19.04 13.55
C VAL A 166 10.55 20.16 13.29
N GLN A 167 11.72 20.12 13.92
CA GLN A 167 12.78 21.09 13.69
C GLN A 167 13.34 21.00 12.26
N HIS A 168 13.55 19.80 11.73
CA HIS A 168 13.98 19.62 10.35
C HIS A 168 12.88 19.91 9.31
N SER A 169 11.61 19.90 9.74
CA SER A 169 10.45 20.13 8.87
C SER A 169 9.78 21.49 9.13
N GLU A 170 10.53 22.49 9.63
CA GLU A 170 10.03 23.85 9.85
C GLU A 170 9.47 24.44 8.54
N GLY A 171 8.22 24.91 8.56
CA GLY A 171 7.53 25.46 7.39
C GLY A 171 6.94 24.42 6.43
N THR A 172 7.13 23.11 6.68
CA THR A 172 6.60 22.04 5.81
C THR A 172 5.39 21.37 6.46
N GLN A 173 4.39 21.03 5.66
CA GLN A 173 3.20 20.33 6.14
C GLN A 173 3.51 18.88 6.51
N ILE A 174 3.31 18.55 7.79
CA ILE A 174 3.44 17.21 8.35
C ILE A 174 2.04 16.61 8.51
N SER A 175 1.83 15.40 8.00
CA SER A 175 0.59 14.65 8.22
C SER A 175 0.67 13.87 9.53
N LEU A 176 -0.36 13.98 10.36
CA LEU A 176 -0.48 13.31 11.65
C LEU A 176 -1.74 12.45 11.67
N LYS A 177 -1.66 11.28 12.31
CA LYS A 177 -2.83 10.47 12.64
C LYS A 177 -3.00 10.44 14.15
N LEU A 178 -4.16 10.88 14.60
CA LEU A 178 -4.55 10.94 16.00
C LEU A 178 -5.72 9.98 16.25
N LYS A 179 -5.93 9.58 17.50
CA LYS A 179 -7.09 8.83 17.97
C LYS A 179 -7.81 9.65 19.03
N ARG A 180 -9.06 10.04 18.76
CA ARG A 180 -9.95 10.82 19.62
C ARG A 180 -11.27 10.06 19.78
N ASN A 181 -11.67 9.73 21.02
CA ASN A 181 -12.88 8.93 21.30
C ASN A 181 -12.96 7.65 20.46
N GLU A 182 -11.85 6.90 20.40
CA GLU A 182 -11.70 5.68 19.59
C GLU A 182 -11.81 5.85 18.06
N ARG A 183 -11.97 7.09 17.57
CA ARG A 183 -11.95 7.40 16.14
C ARG A 183 -10.58 7.92 15.71
N PHE A 184 -10.12 7.45 14.57
CA PHE A 184 -8.89 7.93 13.96
C PHE A 184 -9.18 9.22 13.18
N ILE A 185 -8.41 10.26 13.44
CA ILE A 185 -8.50 11.57 12.79
C ILE A 185 -7.14 11.87 12.18
N THR A 186 -7.12 12.06 10.87
CA THR A 186 -5.92 12.52 10.16
C THR A 186 -5.95 14.04 10.05
N ILE A 187 -4.90 14.69 10.54
CA ILE A 187 -4.77 16.15 10.51
C ILE A 187 -3.43 16.53 9.87
N SER A 188 -3.36 17.75 9.35
CA SER A 188 -2.13 18.32 8.81
C SER A 188 -1.64 19.44 9.73
N LEU A 189 -0.41 19.32 10.19
CA LEU A 189 0.25 20.28 11.06
C LEU A 189 1.42 20.92 10.31
N VAL A 190 1.53 22.24 10.37
CA VAL A 190 2.68 22.97 9.80
C VAL A 190 3.48 23.58 10.95
N PRO A 191 4.69 23.08 11.26
CA PRO A 191 5.53 23.69 12.28
C PRO A 191 5.95 25.10 11.86
N LYS A 192 5.70 26.09 12.72
CA LYS A 192 6.13 27.48 12.50
C LYS A 192 6.53 28.11 13.83
N ARG A 193 7.42 29.10 13.78
CA ARG A 193 7.68 29.95 14.95
C ARG A 193 6.41 30.72 15.30
N TRP A 194 6.06 30.71 16.56
CA TRP A 194 4.86 31.34 17.12
C TRP A 194 5.23 32.02 18.44
N ALA A 195 4.26 32.69 19.08
CA ALA A 195 4.51 33.52 20.27
C ALA A 195 4.94 32.73 21.53
N GLY A 196 4.80 31.41 21.52
CA GLY A 196 5.17 30.55 22.65
C GLY A 196 6.51 29.83 22.48
N ARG A 197 6.75 28.82 23.33
CA ARG A 197 7.99 28.04 23.33
C ARG A 197 7.92 26.91 22.29
N GLY A 198 8.96 26.80 21.47
CA GLY A 198 9.09 25.75 20.46
C GLY A 198 8.31 26.02 19.17
N LEU A 199 8.11 24.99 18.34
CA LEU A 199 7.55 25.09 16.99
C LEU A 199 6.10 24.56 16.85
N LEU A 200 5.54 24.00 17.93
CA LEU A 200 4.24 23.30 17.92
C LEU A 200 3.21 23.92 18.88
N GLY A 201 3.65 24.24 20.10
CA GLY A 201 2.78 24.75 21.16
C GLY A 201 1.85 23.73 21.81
N CYS A 202 2.16 22.44 21.68
CA CYS A 202 1.52 21.37 22.43
C CYS A 202 2.51 20.63 23.33
N ASN A 203 2.01 20.11 24.45
CA ASN A 203 2.74 19.22 25.34
C ASN A 203 2.33 17.78 25.04
N ILE A 204 3.33 16.93 24.78
CA ILE A 204 3.13 15.55 24.33
C ILE A 204 3.89 14.65 25.30
N VAL A 205 3.21 13.65 25.85
CA VAL A 205 3.80 12.64 26.73
C VAL A 205 3.72 11.27 26.08
N SER A 206 4.79 10.47 26.18
CA SER A 206 4.75 9.06 25.80
C SER A 206 3.81 8.30 26.73
N ILE A 207 3.08 7.32 26.18
CA ILE A 207 2.21 6.42 26.96
C ILE A 207 2.88 5.08 27.23
#